data_AF-A0A9X5CQ58-F1
#
_entry.id   AF-A0A9X5CQ58-F1
#
_cell.length_a   1.000
_cell.length_b   1.000
_cell.length_c   1.000
_cell.angle_alpha   90.00
_cell.angle_beta   90.00
_cell.angle_gamma   90.00
#
_symmetry.space_group_name_H-M   'P 1'
#
loop_
_entity.id
_entity.type
_entity.pdbx_description
1 polymer ?
#
loop_
_entity_poly.entity_id
_entity_poly.type
_entity_poly.pdbx_seq_one_letter_code
_entity_poly.pdbx_strand_id
1 'polypeptide(L)'
;MSAEYATFGLAPATRSGGLLAGGDFQVHRDFVDFVVDGRPLLHRLSDLDAVSPLASDVPPSLFTAQVRGLLLETGAPLPDGRYVVYGCPECEDLACGAVTAVIERDGEDVIWRDFAWQTGDRADPERDGYHGMGPFRFRGDEYRAALNALLDGDLPGSRRRVLLVGPRVAQLARPAAALRAVGIGADVTQSADGVPADE
;
A
#
# COMPACT_ATOMS: atom_id res chain seq x y z
N MET A 1 8.30 -13.39 -28.99
CA MET A 1 9.00 -12.70 -27.89
C MET A 1 8.30 -13.11 -26.62
N SER A 2 8.96 -13.87 -25.73
CA SER A 2 8.40 -14.12 -24.40
C SER A 2 8.28 -12.77 -23.71
N ALA A 3 7.08 -12.41 -23.24
CA ALA A 3 6.95 -11.28 -22.34
C ALA A 3 7.82 -11.61 -21.12
N GLU A 4 8.80 -10.75 -20.83
CA GLU A 4 9.59 -10.87 -19.61
C GLU A 4 8.63 -10.65 -18.45
N TYR A 5 8.57 -11.61 -17.53
CA TYR A 5 7.76 -11.48 -16.33
C TYR A 5 8.38 -10.44 -15.42
N ALA A 6 7.57 -9.50 -14.95
CA ALA A 6 7.94 -8.58 -13.90
C ALA A 6 7.75 -9.27 -12.53
N THR A 7 8.56 -8.90 -11.53
CA THR A 7 8.30 -9.33 -10.15
C THR A 7 7.26 -8.43 -9.51
N PHE A 8 6.41 -9.01 -8.66
CA PHE A 8 5.44 -8.27 -7.85
C PHE A 8 5.77 -8.42 -6.37
N GLY A 9 5.78 -7.31 -5.66
CA GLY A 9 5.99 -7.25 -4.23
C GLY A 9 5.22 -6.10 -3.59
N LEU A 10 5.30 -6.04 -2.27
CA LEU A 10 4.62 -5.05 -1.44
C LEU A 10 5.62 -4.54 -0.41
N ALA A 11 5.62 -3.23 -0.16
CA ALA A 11 6.50 -2.62 0.84
C ALA A 11 5.73 -1.55 1.65
N PRO A 12 5.95 -1.45 2.98
CA PRO A 12 5.45 -0.32 3.74
C PRO A 12 6.01 0.99 3.20
N ALA A 13 5.15 2.01 3.13
CA ALA A 13 5.49 3.36 2.74
C ALA A 13 4.76 4.37 3.62
N THR A 14 5.33 5.57 3.72
CA THR A 14 4.79 6.64 4.55
C THR A 14 4.82 7.94 3.76
N ARG A 15 3.67 8.62 3.69
CA ARG A 15 3.56 10.02 3.26
C ARG A 15 3.48 10.87 4.52
N SER A 16 4.58 11.56 4.82
CA SER A 16 4.68 12.39 6.03
C SER A 16 3.65 13.52 6.00
N GLY A 17 2.97 13.74 7.13
CA GLY A 17 2.12 14.91 7.31
C GLY A 17 2.91 16.18 7.61
N GLY A 18 2.25 17.33 7.54
CA GLY A 18 2.89 18.63 7.80
C GLY A 18 1.93 19.82 7.71
N LEU A 19 2.40 20.99 8.16
CA LEU A 19 1.71 22.26 7.94
C LEU A 19 2.35 22.96 6.75
N LEU A 20 1.54 23.33 5.76
CA LEU A 20 1.98 24.10 4.61
C LEU A 20 2.08 25.59 4.95
N ALA A 21 2.92 26.31 4.21
CA ALA A 21 3.16 27.74 4.43
C ALA A 21 1.89 28.62 4.33
N GLY A 22 0.82 28.11 3.72
CA GLY A 22 -0.49 28.77 3.60
C GLY A 22 -1.47 28.51 4.76
N GLY A 23 -1.12 27.66 5.73
CA GLY A 23 -2.01 27.25 6.83
C GLY A 23 -2.82 25.97 6.55
N ASP A 24 -2.73 25.43 5.34
CA ASP A 24 -3.25 24.10 5.01
C ASP A 24 -2.42 23.01 5.70
N PHE A 25 -3.02 21.84 5.93
CA PHE A 25 -2.33 20.69 6.51
C PHE A 25 -2.29 19.53 5.52
N GLN A 26 -1.19 18.78 5.57
CA GLN A 26 -0.99 17.51 4.89
C GLN A 26 -1.19 16.40 5.91
N VAL A 27 -2.11 15.48 5.63
CA VAL A 27 -2.35 14.35 6.54
C VAL A 27 -1.26 13.28 6.41
N HIS A 28 -0.77 12.81 7.56
CA HIS A 28 0.15 11.67 7.60
C HIS A 28 -0.57 10.39 7.14
N ARG A 29 0.03 9.63 6.23
CA ARG A 29 -0.48 8.33 5.77
C ARG A 29 0.61 7.27 5.87
N ASP A 30 0.28 6.14 6.50
CA ASP A 30 1.04 4.90 6.37
C ASP A 30 0.28 3.97 5.42
N PHE A 31 0.92 3.48 4.38
CA PHE A 31 0.29 2.66 3.35
C PHE A 31 1.22 1.56 2.83
N VAL A 32 0.71 0.68 1.97
CA VAL A 32 1.49 -0.37 1.33
C VAL A 32 1.70 -0.01 -0.14
N ASP A 33 2.94 0.29 -0.52
CA ASP A 33 3.28 0.54 -1.92
C ASP A 33 3.47 -0.78 -2.70
N PHE A 34 3.20 -0.71 -4.00
CA PHE A 34 3.45 -1.80 -4.95
C PHE A 34 4.90 -1.76 -5.40
N VAL A 35 5.61 -2.88 -5.29
CA VAL A 35 6.99 -3.01 -5.74
C VAL A 35 7.01 -3.83 -7.02
N VAL A 36 7.50 -3.23 -8.11
CA VAL A 36 7.66 -3.90 -9.40
C VAL A 36 9.13 -3.93 -9.74
N ASP A 37 9.67 -5.12 -10.06
CA ASP A 37 11.09 -5.33 -10.35
C ASP A 37 12.02 -4.77 -9.26
N GLY A 38 11.63 -4.94 -8.00
CA GLY A 38 12.37 -4.45 -6.84
C GLY A 38 12.35 -2.93 -6.65
N ARG A 39 11.52 -2.19 -7.40
CA ARG A 39 11.38 -0.73 -7.28
C ARG A 39 9.96 -0.35 -6.88
N PRO A 40 9.77 0.51 -5.87
CA PRO A 40 8.46 1.08 -5.56
C PRO A 40 7.85 1.72 -6.81
N LEU A 41 6.62 1.37 -7.14
CA LEU A 41 5.94 1.81 -8.34
C LEU A 41 5.60 3.31 -8.25
N LEU A 42 5.36 3.83 -7.04
CA LEU A 42 5.14 5.27 -6.82
C LEU A 42 6.35 6.10 -7.26
N HIS A 43 7.58 5.61 -7.05
CA HIS A 43 8.80 6.30 -7.51
C HIS A 43 8.92 6.39 -9.03
N ARG A 44 8.15 5.59 -9.78
CA ARG A 44 8.08 5.67 -11.25
C ARG A 44 7.09 6.74 -11.73
N LEU A 45 6.29 7.32 -10.83
CA LEU A 45 5.32 8.36 -11.07
C LEU A 45 5.91 9.68 -10.54
N SER A 46 6.53 10.47 -11.42
CA SER A 46 7.30 11.68 -11.06
C SER A 46 6.57 12.63 -10.12
N ASP A 47 7.14 12.86 -8.92
CA ASP A 47 6.71 13.79 -7.86
C ASP A 47 5.21 13.79 -7.51
N LEU A 48 4.54 12.65 -7.70
CA LEU A 48 3.12 12.51 -7.38
C LEU A 48 2.89 12.36 -5.87
N ASP A 49 2.16 13.31 -5.27
CA ASP A 49 1.66 13.18 -3.90
C ASP A 49 0.37 12.32 -3.89
N ALA A 50 0.55 11.01 -3.92
CA ALA A 50 -0.53 10.03 -3.89
C ALA A 50 -0.17 8.81 -3.05
N VAL A 51 -1.18 8.10 -2.57
CA VAL A 51 -1.03 6.88 -1.77
C VAL A 51 -1.84 5.74 -2.38
N SER A 52 -1.39 4.51 -2.17
CA SER A 52 -2.20 3.35 -2.59
C SER A 52 -3.51 3.31 -1.81
N PRO A 53 -4.59 2.71 -2.34
CA PRO A 53 -5.79 2.43 -1.56
C PRO A 53 -5.53 1.59 -0.30
N LEU A 54 -4.45 0.79 -0.28
CA LEU A 54 -4.01 -0.06 0.83
C LEU A 54 -3.38 0.73 1.99
N ALA A 55 -4.07 1.77 2.45
CA ALA A 55 -3.65 2.61 3.56
C ALA A 55 -4.06 2.03 4.92
N SER A 56 -3.27 2.29 5.96
CA SER A 56 -3.46 1.68 7.30
C SER A 56 -4.60 2.31 8.11
N ASP A 57 -5.06 3.49 7.70
CA ASP A 57 -6.12 4.26 8.33
C ASP A 57 -7.50 3.99 7.73
N VAL A 58 -7.60 3.17 6.68
CA VAL A 58 -8.89 2.69 6.17
C VAL A 58 -9.48 1.59 7.07
N PRO A 59 -10.82 1.51 7.19
CA PRO A 59 -11.46 0.44 7.97
C PRO A 59 -11.06 -0.96 7.47
N PRO A 60 -10.89 -1.96 8.36
CA PRO A 60 -10.44 -3.31 7.96
C PRO A 60 -11.30 -3.99 6.89
N SER A 61 -12.61 -3.73 6.87
CA SER A 61 -13.52 -4.24 5.85
C SER A 61 -13.26 -3.62 4.48
N LEU A 62 -12.96 -2.32 4.42
CA LEU A 62 -12.60 -1.62 3.19
C LEU A 62 -11.23 -2.08 2.69
N PHE A 63 -10.25 -2.20 3.58
CA PHE A 63 -8.93 -2.75 3.25
C PHE A 63 -9.05 -4.15 2.64
N THR A 64 -9.82 -5.04 3.29
CA THR A 64 -10.07 -6.40 2.76
C THR A 64 -10.73 -6.37 1.38
N ALA A 65 -11.70 -5.48 1.17
CA ALA A 65 -12.38 -5.34 -0.12
C ALA A 65 -11.43 -4.86 -1.22
N GLN A 66 -10.52 -3.93 -0.91
CA GLN A 66 -9.50 -3.45 -1.86
C GLN A 66 -8.52 -4.56 -2.24
N VAL A 67 -8.02 -5.33 -1.27
CA VAL A 67 -7.13 -6.47 -1.53
C VAL A 67 -7.83 -7.52 -2.40
N ARG A 68 -9.09 -7.87 -2.11
CA ARG A 68 -9.88 -8.81 -2.93
C ARG A 68 -10.18 -8.28 -4.33
N GLY A 69 -10.33 -6.96 -4.47
CA GLY A 69 -10.41 -6.30 -5.79
C GLY A 69 -9.14 -6.50 -6.60
N LEU A 70 -7.96 -6.30 -6.00
CA LEU A 70 -6.67 -6.53 -6.66
C LEU A 70 -6.42 -8.02 -6.96
N LEU A 71 -6.94 -8.94 -6.15
CA LEU A 71 -6.97 -10.39 -6.45
C LEU A 71 -7.92 -10.75 -7.61
N LEU A 72 -8.66 -9.77 -8.15
CA LEU A 72 -9.65 -9.96 -9.21
C LEU A 72 -10.75 -10.95 -8.82
N GLU A 73 -11.08 -11.01 -7.52
CA GLU A 73 -12.21 -11.79 -6.99
C GLU A 73 -13.53 -11.03 -7.09
N THR A 74 -13.43 -9.71 -7.15
CA THR A 74 -14.53 -8.79 -7.44
C THR A 74 -14.29 -8.10 -8.78
N GLY A 75 -15.38 -7.64 -9.41
CA GLY A 75 -15.28 -6.87 -10.65
C GLY A 75 -14.55 -5.55 -10.46
N ALA A 76 -14.05 -4.99 -11.55
CA ALA A 76 -13.36 -3.71 -11.54
C ALA A 76 -14.26 -2.59 -10.96
N PRO A 77 -13.73 -1.75 -10.05
CA PRO A 77 -14.51 -0.69 -9.43
C PRO A 77 -14.81 0.46 -10.39
N LEU A 78 -14.02 0.62 -11.45
CA LEU A 78 -14.20 1.64 -12.47
C LEU A 78 -14.55 1.02 -13.84
N PRO A 79 -15.21 1.79 -14.73
CA PRO A 79 -15.44 1.37 -16.11
C PRO A 79 -14.16 0.90 -16.81
N ASP A 80 -14.34 0.10 -17.85
CA ASP A 80 -13.27 -0.38 -18.74
C ASP A 80 -12.21 -1.24 -18.03
N GLY A 81 -12.57 -1.90 -16.91
CA GLY A 81 -11.69 -2.82 -16.19
C GLY A 81 -10.63 -2.12 -15.34
N ARG A 82 -10.86 -0.85 -14.97
CA ARG A 82 -9.88 -0.02 -14.28
C ARG A 82 -9.95 -0.13 -12.77
N TYR A 83 -8.77 -0.03 -12.16
CA TYR A 83 -8.56 -0.02 -10.72
C TYR A 83 -7.77 1.22 -10.34
N VAL A 84 -8.07 1.79 -9.18
CA VAL A 84 -7.25 2.84 -8.57
C VAL A 84 -5.97 2.20 -8.04
N VAL A 85 -4.82 2.67 -8.52
CA VAL A 85 -3.50 2.23 -8.06
C VAL A 85 -2.97 3.22 -7.03
N TYR A 86 -3.12 4.52 -7.28
CA TYR A 86 -2.81 5.59 -6.33
C TYR A 86 -3.89 6.66 -6.35
N GLY A 87 -4.34 7.11 -5.18
CA GLY A 87 -5.39 8.13 -5.04
C GLY A 87 -4.92 9.32 -4.19
N CYS A 88 -5.73 10.38 -4.20
CA CYS A 88 -5.49 11.56 -3.37
C CYS A 88 -5.39 11.17 -1.88
N PRO A 89 -4.31 11.56 -1.18
CA PRO A 89 -4.12 11.21 0.22
C PRO A 89 -5.13 11.90 1.13
N GLU A 90 -5.78 12.99 0.71
CA GLU A 90 -6.64 13.78 1.60
C GLU A 90 -8.11 13.32 1.58
N CYS A 91 -8.63 12.93 0.42
CA CYS A 91 -10.07 12.66 0.25
C CYS A 91 -10.40 11.32 -0.41
N GLU A 92 -9.42 10.63 -1.00
CA GLU A 92 -9.62 9.36 -1.73
C GLU A 92 -10.65 9.42 -2.88
N ASP A 93 -11.11 10.63 -3.24
CA ASP A 93 -12.11 10.86 -4.28
C ASP A 93 -11.45 10.86 -5.66
N LEU A 94 -12.02 10.10 -6.59
CA LEU A 94 -11.60 10.06 -7.99
C LEU A 94 -11.63 11.47 -8.61
N ALA A 95 -12.57 12.33 -8.24
CA ALA A 95 -12.67 13.70 -8.75
C ALA A 95 -11.47 14.57 -8.41
N CYS A 96 -10.77 14.28 -7.30
CA CYS A 96 -9.51 14.95 -6.95
C CYS A 96 -8.36 14.46 -7.82
N GLY A 97 -8.45 13.23 -8.31
CA GLY A 97 -7.53 12.61 -9.23
C GLY A 97 -6.86 11.36 -8.66
N ALA A 98 -6.70 10.38 -9.53
CA ALA A 98 -6.08 9.12 -9.21
C ALA A 98 -5.27 8.59 -10.39
N VAL A 99 -4.21 7.84 -10.09
CA VAL A 99 -3.57 6.97 -11.06
C VAL A 99 -4.34 5.67 -11.11
N THR A 100 -4.86 5.34 -12.28
CA THR A 100 -5.62 4.11 -12.51
C THR A 100 -4.94 3.27 -13.58
N ALA A 101 -5.15 1.95 -13.53
CA ALA A 101 -4.65 1.02 -14.52
C ALA A 101 -5.71 -0.03 -14.84
N VAL A 102 -5.61 -0.63 -16.03
CA VAL A 102 -6.36 -1.85 -16.34
C VAL A 102 -5.64 -3.01 -15.67
N ILE A 103 -6.37 -3.78 -14.85
CA ILE A 103 -5.86 -4.98 -14.20
C ILE A 103 -6.74 -6.15 -14.65
N GLU A 104 -6.13 -7.11 -15.32
CA GLU A 104 -6.85 -8.24 -15.92
C GLU A 104 -6.10 -9.57 -15.73
N ARG A 105 -6.86 -10.67 -15.80
CA ARG A 105 -6.28 -12.02 -15.81
C ARG A 105 -5.91 -12.39 -17.25
N ASP A 106 -4.74 -12.98 -17.42
CA ASP A 106 -4.36 -13.66 -18.65
C ASP A 106 -3.90 -15.08 -18.34
N GLY A 107 -4.81 -16.04 -18.52
CA GLY A 107 -4.63 -17.40 -18.02
C GLY A 107 -4.50 -17.41 -16.49
N GLU A 108 -3.38 -17.92 -15.99
CA GLU A 108 -3.08 -17.93 -14.56
C GLU A 108 -2.44 -16.63 -14.07
N ASP A 109 -1.91 -15.81 -14.99
CA ASP A 109 -1.14 -14.60 -14.73
C ASP A 109 -2.04 -13.37 -14.59
N VAL A 110 -1.43 -12.28 -14.09
CA VAL A 110 -2.09 -10.97 -13.95
C VAL A 110 -1.32 -9.94 -14.76
N ILE A 111 -2.04 -9.10 -15.51
CA ILE A 111 -1.47 -8.01 -16.30
C ILE A 111 -1.95 -6.68 -15.74
N TRP A 112 -1.01 -5.77 -15.50
CA TRP A 112 -1.29 -4.35 -15.24
C TRP A 112 -0.85 -3.55 -16.46
N ARG A 113 -1.77 -2.79 -17.08
CA ARG A 113 -1.48 -2.00 -18.29
C ARG A 113 -2.25 -0.69 -18.32
N ASP A 114 -1.92 0.14 -19.29
CA ASP A 114 -2.60 1.40 -19.60
C ASP A 114 -2.72 2.30 -18.37
N PHE A 115 -1.63 2.54 -17.66
CA PHE A 115 -1.64 3.46 -16.51
C PHE A 115 -2.00 4.86 -16.99
N ALA A 116 -2.93 5.53 -16.32
CA ALA A 116 -3.35 6.88 -16.68
C ALA A 116 -3.77 7.68 -15.44
N TRP A 117 -3.63 8.99 -15.51
CA TRP A 117 -4.27 9.91 -14.58
C TRP A 117 -5.76 10.02 -14.92
N GLN A 118 -6.62 9.90 -13.92
CA GLN A 118 -8.08 9.87 -14.09
C GLN A 118 -8.76 10.72 -13.01
N THR A 119 -9.65 11.62 -13.44
CA THR A 119 -10.44 12.51 -12.57
C THR A 119 -11.95 12.34 -12.72
N GLY A 120 -12.40 11.43 -13.59
CA GLY A 120 -13.83 11.16 -13.83
C GLY A 120 -14.06 9.72 -14.27
N ASP A 121 -15.27 9.38 -14.66
CA ASP A 121 -15.67 7.98 -14.90
C ASP A 121 -14.85 7.25 -15.97
N ARG A 122 -14.33 7.98 -16.96
CA ARG A 122 -13.47 7.42 -18.02
C ARG A 122 -12.09 8.07 -18.01
N ALA A 123 -11.07 7.23 -18.18
CA ALA A 123 -9.72 7.67 -18.45
C ALA A 123 -9.50 7.86 -19.96
N ASP A 124 -8.56 8.74 -20.33
CA ASP A 124 -8.04 8.88 -21.67
C ASP A 124 -6.53 8.54 -21.65
N PRO A 125 -6.15 7.26 -21.88
CA PRO A 125 -4.76 6.83 -21.76
C PRO A 125 -3.84 7.42 -22.83
N GLU A 126 -4.38 7.88 -23.96
CA GLU A 126 -3.56 8.54 -24.98
C GLU A 126 -3.11 9.93 -24.49
N ARG A 127 -4.04 10.67 -23.89
CA ARG A 127 -3.77 12.02 -23.38
C ARG A 127 -3.10 12.03 -22.01
N ASP A 128 -3.62 11.24 -21.08
CA ASP A 128 -3.29 11.29 -19.65
C ASP A 128 -2.51 10.04 -19.20
N GLY A 129 -2.01 9.24 -20.16
CA GLY A 129 -1.28 8.01 -19.91
C GLY A 129 0.14 8.22 -19.39
N TYR A 130 0.57 7.33 -18.50
CA TYR A 130 1.96 7.18 -18.11
C TYR A 130 2.69 6.33 -19.15
N HIS A 131 2.96 6.96 -20.31
CA HIS A 131 3.61 6.31 -21.45
C HIS A 131 4.97 5.72 -21.05
N GLY A 132 5.16 4.42 -21.29
CA GLY A 132 6.35 3.68 -20.86
C GLY A 132 6.23 2.99 -19.50
N MET A 133 5.09 3.11 -18.81
CA MET A 133 4.75 2.31 -17.65
C MET A 133 3.96 1.06 -18.06
N GLY A 134 4.56 -0.10 -17.82
CA GLY A 134 3.98 -1.38 -18.20
C GLY A 134 3.91 -1.58 -19.73
N PRO A 135 3.17 -2.60 -20.20
CA PRO A 135 2.41 -3.55 -19.38
C PRO A 135 3.33 -4.40 -18.49
N PHE A 136 2.93 -4.59 -17.23
CA PHE A 136 3.59 -5.52 -16.33
C PHE A 136 2.84 -6.83 -16.32
N ARG A 137 3.54 -7.93 -16.62
CA ARG A 137 3.00 -9.27 -16.50
C ARG A 137 3.57 -9.93 -15.26
N PHE A 138 2.70 -10.33 -14.34
CA PHE A 138 3.07 -10.99 -13.10
C PHE A 138 2.71 -12.45 -13.13
N ARG A 139 3.58 -13.29 -12.57
CA ARG A 139 3.26 -14.69 -12.25
C ARG A 139 2.11 -14.69 -11.25
N GLY A 140 1.01 -15.33 -11.60
CA GLY A 140 -0.22 -15.17 -10.82
C GLY A 140 -0.17 -15.81 -9.43
N ASP A 141 0.59 -16.89 -9.25
CA ASP A 141 0.85 -17.50 -7.95
C ASP A 141 1.63 -16.57 -7.02
N GLU A 142 2.73 -15.97 -7.50
CA GLU A 142 3.51 -14.98 -6.75
C GLU A 142 2.69 -13.73 -6.42
N TYR A 143 1.94 -13.22 -7.40
CA TYR A 143 1.06 -12.06 -7.23
C TYR A 143 -0.01 -12.30 -6.15
N ARG A 144 -0.72 -13.44 -6.23
CA ARG A 144 -1.75 -13.81 -5.27
C ARG A 144 -1.16 -14.08 -3.90
N ALA A 145 0.00 -14.72 -3.81
CA ALA A 145 0.67 -14.97 -2.53
C ALA A 145 1.02 -13.66 -1.81
N ALA A 146 1.57 -12.67 -2.53
CA ALA A 146 1.90 -11.37 -1.96
C ALA A 146 0.67 -10.64 -1.40
N LEU A 147 -0.43 -10.61 -2.15
CA LEU A 147 -1.68 -9.97 -1.71
C LEU A 147 -2.37 -10.72 -0.57
N ASN A 148 -2.37 -12.06 -0.58
CA ASN A 148 -2.96 -12.86 0.51
C ASN A 148 -2.23 -12.66 1.83
N ALA A 149 -0.91 -12.46 1.81
CA ALA A 149 -0.15 -12.14 3.02
C ALA A 149 -0.66 -10.85 3.72
N LEU A 150 -1.28 -9.91 2.99
CA LEU A 150 -1.94 -8.75 3.59
C LEU A 150 -3.17 -9.13 4.42
N LEU A 151 -3.94 -10.11 3.95
CA LEU A 151 -5.16 -10.59 4.62
C LEU A 151 -4.81 -11.40 5.88
N ASP A 152 -3.67 -12.08 5.85
CA ASP A 152 -3.15 -12.85 6.98
C ASP A 152 -2.41 -11.98 8.02
N GLY A 153 -2.14 -10.70 7.68
CA GLY A 153 -1.46 -9.73 8.55
C GLY A 153 0.07 -9.79 8.51
N ASP A 154 0.64 -10.52 7.55
CA ASP A 154 2.06 -10.93 7.50
C ASP A 154 2.99 -10.00 6.70
N LEU A 155 2.64 -8.72 6.58
CA LEU A 155 3.47 -7.72 5.91
C LEU A 155 4.90 -7.64 6.48
N PRO A 156 5.95 -7.72 5.63
CA PRO A 156 7.33 -7.43 6.05
C PRO A 156 7.41 -5.98 6.56
N GLY A 157 7.65 -5.80 7.85
CA GLY A 157 7.69 -4.48 8.50
C GLY A 157 6.40 -4.02 9.19
N SER A 158 5.29 -4.80 9.14
CA SER A 158 4.05 -4.45 9.89
C SER A 158 4.10 -4.82 11.36
N ARG A 159 5.13 -5.54 11.82
CA ARG A 159 5.35 -5.77 13.25
C ARG A 159 5.78 -4.45 13.89
N ARG A 160 4.79 -3.60 14.18
CA ARG A 160 4.92 -2.47 15.09
C ARG A 160 5.36 -3.05 16.42
N ARG A 161 6.66 -3.05 16.69
CA ARG A 161 7.26 -3.47 17.95
C ARG A 161 7.58 -2.21 18.75
N VAL A 162 6.92 -2.05 19.89
CA VAL A 162 7.14 -0.94 20.81
C VAL A 162 7.92 -1.46 22.01
N LEU A 163 9.12 -0.93 22.21
CA LEU A 163 9.89 -1.19 23.42
C LEU A 163 9.54 -0.15 24.49
N LEU A 164 8.94 -0.61 25.59
CA LEU A 164 8.66 0.21 26.76
C LEU A 164 9.83 0.13 27.73
N VAL A 165 10.60 1.21 27.84
CA VAL A 165 11.75 1.31 28.75
C VAL A 165 11.36 2.10 30.00
N GLY A 166 11.57 1.54 31.18
CA GLY A 166 11.37 2.31 32.41
C GLY A 166 11.70 1.57 33.71
N PRO A 167 11.95 2.30 34.81
CA PRO A 167 12.40 1.74 36.09
C PRO A 167 11.33 0.90 36.81
N ARG A 168 10.09 0.88 36.30
CA ARG A 168 8.94 0.15 36.88
C ARG A 168 8.28 -0.77 35.86
N VAL A 169 9.03 -1.75 35.36
CA VAL A 169 8.60 -2.76 34.37
C VAL A 169 7.26 -3.42 34.70
N ALA A 170 6.98 -3.70 35.97
CA ALA A 170 5.70 -4.30 36.39
C ALA A 170 4.48 -3.40 36.11
N GLN A 171 4.65 -2.07 36.08
CA GLN A 171 3.58 -1.12 35.76
C GLN A 171 3.37 -0.96 34.25
N LEU A 172 4.39 -1.31 33.45
CA LEU A 172 4.35 -1.29 31.99
C LEU A 172 3.73 -2.56 31.39
N ALA A 173 3.40 -3.56 32.21
CA ALA A 173 2.73 -4.79 31.77
C ALA A 173 1.32 -4.54 31.22
N ARG A 174 0.56 -3.61 31.83
CA ARG A 174 -0.79 -3.22 31.36
C ARG A 174 -0.77 -2.51 30.00
N PRO A 175 0.05 -1.46 29.78
CA PRO A 175 0.14 -0.84 28.46
C PRO A 175 0.73 -1.80 27.41
N ALA A 176 1.71 -2.65 27.76
CA ALA A 176 2.20 -3.68 26.84
C ALA A 176 1.10 -4.67 26.44
N ALA A 177 0.26 -5.11 27.38
CA ALA A 177 -0.88 -5.99 27.08
C ALA A 177 -1.93 -5.29 26.21
N ALA A 178 -2.20 -4.00 26.45
CA ALA A 178 -3.11 -3.21 25.62
C ALA A 178 -2.60 -3.04 24.18
N LEU A 179 -1.30 -2.80 23.99
CA LEU A 179 -0.68 -2.73 22.67
C LEU A 179 -0.76 -4.07 21.91
N ARG A 180 -0.44 -5.19 22.59
CA ARG A 180 -0.57 -6.53 22.00
C ARG A 180 -2.00 -6.87 21.62
N ALA A 181 -2.99 -6.39 22.37
CA ALA A 181 -4.40 -6.59 22.05
C ALA A 181 -4.84 -5.88 20.75
N VAL A 182 -4.10 -4.86 20.31
CA VAL A 182 -4.33 -4.13 19.04
C VAL A 182 -3.32 -4.57 17.96
N GLY A 183 -2.69 -5.74 18.12
CA GLY A 183 -1.77 -6.30 17.13
C GLY A 183 -0.36 -5.68 17.12
N ILE A 184 -0.03 -4.86 18.12
CA ILE A 184 1.31 -4.24 18.26
C ILE A 184 2.16 -5.11 19.19
N GLY A 185 3.29 -5.60 18.68
CA GLY A 185 4.29 -6.27 19.53
C GLY A 185 4.80 -5.30 20.60
N ALA A 186 4.83 -5.70 21.86
CA ALA A 186 5.33 -4.85 22.93
C ALA A 186 6.33 -5.63 23.78
N ASP A 187 7.52 -5.08 23.97
CA ASP A 187 8.55 -5.61 24.85
C ASP A 187 8.82 -4.60 25.96
N VAL A 188 9.19 -5.06 27.15
CA VAL A 188 9.41 -4.18 28.31
C VAL A 188 10.80 -4.44 28.88
N THR A 189 11.61 -3.38 29.03
CA THR A 189 12.97 -3.47 29.60
C THR A 189 13.24 -2.39 30.64
N GLN A 190 14.20 -2.67 31.54
CA GLN A 190 14.63 -1.74 32.60
C GLN A 190 15.64 -0.70 32.11
N SER A 191 16.41 -1.01 31.05
CA SER A 191 17.39 -0.10 30.42
C SER A 191 17.49 -0.38 28.91
N ALA A 192 17.93 0.61 28.15
CA ALA A 192 18.16 0.51 26.71
C ALA A 192 19.52 -0.14 26.33
N ASP A 193 20.40 -0.39 27.31
CA ASP A 193 21.79 -0.83 27.09
C ASP A 193 21.95 -2.30 26.61
N GLY A 194 20.88 -2.95 26.19
CA GLY A 194 20.89 -4.35 25.74
C GLY A 194 19.90 -4.67 24.62
N VAL A 195 19.42 -3.65 23.91
CA VAL A 195 18.55 -3.84 22.74
C VAL A 195 19.44 -4.15 21.54
N PRO A 196 19.39 -5.34 20.94
CA PRO A 196 20.04 -5.56 19.66
C PRO A 196 19.40 -4.61 18.65
N ALA A 197 20.22 -3.85 17.94
CA ALA A 197 19.79 -3.19 16.73
C ALA A 197 19.42 -4.31 15.73
N ASP A 198 18.12 -4.43 15.48
CA ASP A 198 17.55 -4.98 14.27
C ASP A 198 17.50 -6.53 14.19
N GLU A 199 16.31 -7.10 14.45
CA GLU A 199 15.71 -8.25 13.72
C GLU A 199 14.17 -8.28 13.90
#